data_AF-A0A7V1I3K8-F1
#
_entry.id   AF-A0A7V1I3K8-F1
#
_cell.length_a   1.000
_cell.length_b   1.000
_cell.length_c   1.000
_cell.angle_alpha   90.00
_cell.angle_beta   90.00
_cell.angle_gamma   90.00
#
_symmetry.space_group_name_H-M   'P 1'
#
loop_
_entity.id
_entity.type
_entity.pdbx_description
1 polymer ?
#
loop_
_entity_poly.entity_id
_entity_poly.type
_entity_poly.pdbx_seq_one_letter_code
_entity_poly.pdbx_strand_id
1 'polypeptide(L)'
;MQRIFILTSILYLITTSIASARVPNVLCYVEYTYIEDEYAHSLAAMQSLGAMNITTLSHFQNLDLSNIDIFFIPDQDRADTNTLQTIGTTWSTALTDFLNAGGVIVSTNVAPTQNFPILNATGLIHTTGCYWTNNSILYTTSASHPLSEGLFDTYMGANVTSSIDNDFSPNGTVIVKDPYERPIVVDIPIGNGHIVLIGHDYYASSPNQDLILANAVWRLLPEGMALPTAPTKIQYEPVLSPIMHYDPWWARPLSLDKTGGVIKVMISLPFFVEPVDIYVAIGFVASGSEDEYIY
;
A
#
# COMPACT_ATOMS: atom_id res chain seq x y z
N MET A 1 -22.15 24.52 -6.26
CA MET A 1 -21.51 24.71 -4.96
C MET A 1 -20.20 25.48 -5.07
N GLN A 2 -20.06 26.48 -4.20
CA GLN A 2 -19.20 27.65 -4.35
C GLN A 2 -17.70 27.29 -4.25
N ARG A 3 -16.85 28.09 -4.91
CA ARG A 3 -15.43 28.42 -4.61
C ARG A 3 -14.36 27.78 -5.52
N ILE A 4 -13.55 28.58 -6.24
CA ILE A 4 -12.42 29.51 -5.93
C ILE A 4 -11.08 28.77 -6.04
N PHE A 5 -10.26 29.19 -7.01
CA PHE A 5 -8.85 28.83 -7.18
C PHE A 5 -8.01 30.10 -7.23
N ILE A 6 -6.90 30.14 -6.49
CA ILE A 6 -5.78 31.05 -6.77
C ILE A 6 -4.50 30.20 -6.67
N LEU A 7 -3.83 30.03 -7.80
CA LEU A 7 -2.47 29.50 -7.91
C LEU A 7 -1.48 30.63 -7.68
N THR A 8 -0.30 30.33 -7.11
CA THR A 8 0.97 30.94 -7.56
C THR A 8 2.16 30.01 -7.33
N SER A 9 3.07 29.90 -8.30
CA SER A 9 4.17 28.91 -8.37
C SER A 9 5.57 29.53 -8.18
N ILE A 10 6.54 28.79 -7.62
CA ILE A 10 7.98 29.06 -7.84
C ILE A 10 8.63 27.84 -8.48
N LEU A 11 9.21 28.09 -9.65
CA LEU A 11 10.00 27.17 -10.48
C LEU A 11 11.43 27.10 -9.92
N TYR A 12 11.80 26.00 -9.25
CA TYR A 12 13.20 25.60 -9.18
C TYR A 12 13.49 24.65 -10.33
N LEU A 13 14.29 25.13 -11.29
CA LEU A 13 14.83 24.31 -12.37
C LEU A 13 15.94 23.42 -11.77
N ILE A 14 15.55 22.34 -11.09
CA ILE A 14 16.45 21.19 -10.94
C ILE A 14 16.23 20.37 -12.19
N THR A 15 17.16 20.47 -13.14
CA THR A 15 17.24 19.53 -14.27
C THR A 15 17.78 18.20 -13.75
N THR A 16 16.97 17.49 -12.97
CA THR A 16 17.01 16.03 -12.98
C THR A 16 16.08 15.62 -14.10
N SER A 17 16.52 14.72 -14.97
CA SER A 17 15.61 14.11 -15.93
C SER A 17 14.43 13.56 -15.13
N ILE A 18 13.23 14.11 -15.32
CA ILE A 18 12.01 13.52 -14.81
C ILE A 18 11.86 12.23 -15.61
N ALA A 19 12.45 11.14 -15.10
CA ALA A 19 12.01 9.82 -15.52
C ALA A 19 10.51 9.82 -15.24
N SER A 20 9.70 9.61 -16.29
CA SER A 20 8.28 9.38 -16.10
C SER A 20 8.15 8.32 -15.01
N ALA A 21 7.49 8.63 -13.90
CA ALA A 21 7.23 7.66 -12.86
C ALA A 21 6.60 6.44 -13.53
N ARG A 22 7.30 5.30 -13.52
CA ARG A 22 6.80 4.07 -14.11
C ARG A 22 5.61 3.62 -13.26
N VAL A 23 4.50 3.35 -13.91
CA VAL A 23 3.31 2.78 -13.26
C VAL A 23 3.60 1.29 -13.01
N PRO A 24 3.51 0.79 -11.76
CA PRO A 24 3.77 -0.63 -11.48
C PRO A 24 2.77 -1.53 -12.20
N ASN A 25 3.26 -2.62 -12.79
CA ASN A 25 2.41 -3.70 -13.30
C ASN A 25 2.23 -4.77 -12.21
N VAL A 26 1.01 -4.90 -11.69
CA VAL A 26 0.66 -5.81 -10.60
C VAL A 26 -0.21 -6.94 -11.14
N LEU A 27 0.19 -8.18 -10.90
CA LEU A 27 -0.64 -9.36 -11.11
C LEU A 27 -1.15 -9.85 -9.76
N CYS A 28 -2.47 -9.91 -9.58
CA CYS A 28 -3.11 -10.41 -8.36
C CYS A 28 -3.67 -11.82 -8.57
N TYR A 29 -3.27 -12.80 -7.76
CA TYR A 29 -3.84 -14.14 -7.80
C TYR A 29 -5.13 -14.24 -6.98
N VAL A 30 -6.27 -14.50 -7.61
CA VAL A 30 -7.60 -14.34 -6.97
C VAL A 30 -8.50 -15.57 -7.10
N GLU A 31 -7.96 -16.71 -7.52
CA GLU A 31 -8.77 -17.92 -7.80
C GLU A 31 -9.55 -18.41 -6.57
N TYR A 32 -8.96 -18.34 -5.38
CA TYR A 32 -9.54 -18.83 -4.13
C TYR A 32 -9.74 -17.73 -3.08
N THR A 33 -9.83 -16.47 -3.51
CA THR A 33 -10.04 -15.30 -2.65
C THR A 33 -11.49 -14.82 -2.70
N TYR A 34 -12.00 -14.21 -1.62
CA TYR A 34 -13.19 -13.36 -1.70
C TYR A 34 -12.87 -12.00 -2.33
N ILE A 35 -13.23 -11.86 -3.61
CA ILE A 35 -12.93 -10.66 -4.40
C ILE A 35 -13.62 -9.39 -3.85
N GLU A 36 -14.84 -9.55 -3.30
CA GLU A 36 -15.68 -8.42 -2.86
C GLU A 36 -15.36 -7.92 -1.43
N ASP A 37 -14.45 -8.60 -0.71
CA ASP A 37 -14.16 -8.32 0.70
C ASP A 37 -12.65 -8.08 0.92
N GLU A 38 -11.89 -9.08 1.38
CA GLU A 38 -10.46 -8.94 1.71
C GLU A 38 -9.61 -8.42 0.54
N TYR A 39 -9.91 -8.89 -0.67
CA TYR A 39 -9.20 -8.42 -1.87
C TYR A 39 -9.53 -6.95 -2.19
N ALA A 40 -10.77 -6.51 -1.99
CA ALA A 40 -11.15 -5.13 -2.24
C ALA A 40 -10.44 -4.17 -1.27
N HIS A 41 -10.29 -4.55 0.00
CA HIS A 41 -9.49 -3.81 0.97
C HIS A 41 -8.00 -3.80 0.61
N SER A 42 -7.43 -4.96 0.23
CA SER A 42 -6.04 -5.07 -0.21
C SER A 42 -5.77 -4.19 -1.45
N LEU A 43 -6.71 -4.17 -2.39
CA LEU A 43 -6.64 -3.37 -3.60
C LEU A 43 -6.62 -1.87 -3.28
N ALA A 44 -7.53 -1.41 -2.42
CA ALA A 44 -7.57 -0.02 -1.96
C ALA A 44 -6.27 0.38 -1.25
N ALA A 45 -5.71 -0.50 -0.41
CA ALA A 45 -4.43 -0.29 0.25
C ALA A 45 -3.28 -0.12 -0.75
N MET A 46 -3.12 -1.02 -1.73
CA MET A 46 -2.07 -0.94 -2.75
C MET A 46 -2.15 0.35 -3.59
N GLN A 47 -3.35 0.81 -3.89
CA GLN A 47 -3.60 2.01 -4.71
C GLN A 47 -3.47 3.33 -3.94
N SER A 48 -3.30 3.27 -2.61
CA SER A 48 -3.29 4.47 -1.75
C SER A 48 -2.15 5.46 -2.05
N LEU A 49 -1.05 4.99 -2.66
CA LEU A 49 0.10 5.83 -3.01
C LEU A 49 0.15 6.25 -4.49
N GLY A 50 -0.71 5.69 -5.34
CA GLY A 50 -0.73 6.04 -6.76
C GLY A 50 -1.49 5.06 -7.66
N ALA A 51 -1.55 5.40 -8.94
CA ALA A 51 -2.15 4.55 -9.96
C ALA A 51 -1.22 3.39 -10.34
N MET A 52 -1.78 2.20 -10.56
CA MET A 52 -1.06 0.98 -10.93
C MET A 52 -1.84 0.22 -12.01
N ASN A 53 -1.13 -0.53 -12.85
CA ASN A 53 -1.76 -1.41 -13.83
C ASN A 53 -2.03 -2.74 -13.13
N ILE A 54 -3.29 -3.14 -13.06
CA ILE A 54 -3.70 -4.33 -12.29
C ILE A 54 -4.31 -5.34 -13.24
N THR A 55 -3.80 -6.56 -13.16
CA THR A 55 -4.38 -7.72 -13.83
C THR A 55 -4.67 -8.79 -12.79
N THR A 56 -5.75 -9.55 -12.96
CA THR A 56 -6.10 -10.67 -12.09
C THR A 56 -5.75 -11.99 -12.76
N LEU A 57 -5.11 -12.89 -12.02
CA LEU A 57 -4.93 -14.30 -12.36
C LEU A 57 -6.02 -15.11 -11.67
N SER A 58 -7.02 -15.56 -12.43
CA SER A 58 -8.16 -16.33 -11.91
C SER A 58 -8.02 -17.84 -12.04
N HIS A 59 -6.88 -18.32 -12.56
CA HIS A 59 -6.59 -19.75 -12.68
C HIS A 59 -5.08 -19.98 -12.69
N PHE A 60 -4.56 -20.74 -11.72
CA PHE A 60 -3.12 -20.83 -11.46
C PHE A 60 -2.26 -21.33 -12.63
N GLN A 61 -2.81 -22.17 -13.50
CA GLN A 61 -2.10 -22.69 -14.68
C GLN A 61 -1.78 -21.62 -15.74
N ASN A 62 -2.41 -20.43 -15.64
CA ASN A 62 -2.22 -19.34 -16.60
C ASN A 62 -1.21 -18.29 -16.09
N LEU A 63 -0.37 -18.63 -15.12
CA LEU A 63 0.63 -17.70 -14.59
C LEU A 63 1.56 -17.23 -15.71
N ASP A 64 1.50 -15.93 -15.99
CA ASP A 64 2.42 -15.21 -16.86
C ASP A 64 2.93 -13.98 -16.12
N LEU A 65 4.22 -13.99 -15.80
CA LEU A 65 4.90 -12.89 -15.12
C LEU A 65 5.69 -12.02 -16.09
N SER A 66 5.53 -12.22 -17.40
CA SER A 66 6.13 -11.34 -18.39
C SER A 66 5.58 -9.92 -18.22
N ASN A 67 6.48 -8.95 -18.12
CA ASN A 67 6.15 -7.53 -17.90
C ASN A 67 5.41 -7.22 -16.58
N ILE A 68 5.43 -8.13 -15.61
CA ILE A 68 4.93 -7.89 -14.25
C ILE A 68 6.09 -7.38 -13.38
N ASP A 69 5.78 -6.45 -12.47
CA ASP A 69 6.71 -5.94 -11.45
C ASP A 69 6.43 -6.59 -10.09
N ILE A 70 5.14 -6.76 -9.77
CA ILE A 70 4.69 -7.27 -8.49
C ILE A 70 3.69 -8.40 -8.72
N PHE A 71 3.94 -9.52 -8.06
CA PHE A 71 2.98 -10.62 -7.95
C PHE A 71 2.36 -10.61 -6.55
N PHE A 72 1.08 -10.26 -6.46
CA PHE A 72 0.35 -10.20 -5.21
C PHE A 72 -0.51 -11.46 -5.01
N ILE A 73 -0.33 -12.11 -3.88
CA ILE A 73 -1.09 -13.27 -3.43
C ILE A 73 -1.93 -12.82 -2.21
N PRO A 74 -3.17 -12.36 -2.43
CA PRO A 74 -4.13 -12.13 -1.35
C PRO A 74 -4.51 -13.45 -0.69
N ASP A 75 -5.35 -13.38 0.33
CA ASP A 75 -5.74 -14.55 1.10
C ASP A 75 -6.46 -15.58 0.21
N GLN A 76 -6.07 -16.86 0.30
CA GLN A 76 -6.61 -17.96 -0.52
C GLN A 76 -7.49 -18.90 0.31
N ASP A 77 -8.49 -18.32 0.98
CA ASP A 77 -9.30 -18.95 2.02
C ASP A 77 -10.27 -20.03 1.52
N ARG A 78 -10.46 -20.10 0.20
CA ARG A 78 -11.33 -21.08 -0.45
C ARG A 78 -10.59 -22.30 -0.99
N ALA A 79 -9.27 -22.39 -0.79
CA ALA A 79 -8.45 -23.52 -1.19
C ALA A 79 -8.02 -24.39 0.01
N ASP A 80 -7.91 -25.69 -0.22
CA ASP A 80 -7.27 -26.59 0.74
C ASP A 80 -5.73 -26.58 0.60
N THR A 81 -5.04 -27.09 1.63
CA THR A 81 -3.57 -27.15 1.66
C THR A 81 -2.97 -27.89 0.45
N ASN A 82 -3.60 -28.96 -0.03
CA ASN A 82 -3.07 -29.75 -1.16
C ASN A 82 -3.15 -28.97 -2.47
N THR A 83 -4.24 -28.22 -2.65
CA THR A 83 -4.45 -27.31 -3.77
C THR A 83 -3.38 -26.21 -3.76
N LEU A 84 -3.18 -25.56 -2.61
CA LEU A 84 -2.15 -24.54 -2.41
C LEU A 84 -0.73 -25.08 -2.68
N GLN A 85 -0.39 -26.30 -2.22
CA GLN A 85 0.89 -26.94 -2.52
C GLN A 85 1.07 -27.26 -4.01
N THR A 86 0.00 -27.69 -4.68
CA THR A 86 0.01 -27.97 -6.12
C THR A 86 0.29 -26.70 -6.92
N ILE A 87 -0.33 -25.59 -6.53
CA ILE A 87 -0.11 -24.26 -7.10
C ILE A 87 1.36 -23.85 -6.94
N GLY A 88 1.89 -23.90 -5.72
CA GLY A 88 3.29 -23.55 -5.44
C GLY A 88 4.30 -24.41 -6.21
N THR A 89 4.08 -25.73 -6.29
CA THR A 89 4.90 -26.64 -7.09
C THR A 89 4.90 -26.24 -8.56
N THR A 90 3.73 -25.93 -9.11
CA THR A 90 3.54 -25.51 -10.51
C THR A 90 4.27 -24.21 -10.82
N TRP A 91 4.33 -23.28 -9.87
CA TRP A 91 4.92 -21.95 -10.05
C TRP A 91 6.41 -21.86 -9.73
N SER A 92 6.99 -22.88 -9.10
CA SER A 92 8.36 -22.88 -8.57
C SER A 92 9.41 -22.24 -9.49
N THR A 93 9.52 -22.71 -10.74
CA THR A 93 10.47 -22.17 -11.72
C THR A 93 10.15 -20.72 -12.10
N ALA A 94 8.89 -20.41 -12.41
CA ALA A 94 8.48 -19.06 -12.83
C ALA A 94 8.72 -18.02 -11.73
N LEU A 95 8.42 -18.34 -10.46
CA LEU A 95 8.67 -17.44 -9.33
C LEU A 95 10.16 -17.29 -9.03
N THR A 96 10.95 -18.34 -9.21
CA THR A 96 12.42 -18.26 -9.09
C THR A 96 12.99 -17.29 -10.12
N ASP A 97 12.59 -17.43 -11.39
CA ASP A 97 13.05 -16.56 -12.48
C ASP A 97 12.59 -15.11 -12.28
N PHE A 98 11.34 -14.92 -11.82
CA PHE A 98 10.77 -13.61 -11.51
C PHE A 98 11.56 -12.87 -10.42
N LEU A 99 11.89 -13.54 -9.31
CA LEU A 99 12.71 -12.95 -8.24
C LEU A 99 14.14 -12.66 -8.70
N ASN A 100 14.74 -13.55 -9.49
CA ASN A 100 16.07 -13.31 -10.06
C ASN A 100 16.10 -12.09 -11.00
N ALA A 101 14.99 -11.81 -11.68
CA ALA A 101 14.82 -10.62 -12.53
C ALA A 101 14.52 -9.33 -11.74
N GLY A 102 14.35 -9.40 -10.41
CA GLY A 102 14.04 -8.25 -9.56
C GLY A 102 12.55 -8.03 -9.28
N GLY A 103 11.71 -9.02 -9.58
CA GLY A 103 10.29 -8.98 -9.24
C GLY A 103 10.04 -9.05 -7.74
N VAL A 104 8.89 -8.54 -7.31
CA VAL A 104 8.46 -8.56 -5.91
C VAL A 104 7.24 -9.46 -5.75
N ILE A 105 7.32 -10.45 -4.87
CA ILE A 105 6.16 -11.26 -4.46
C ILE A 105 5.67 -10.71 -3.12
N VAL A 106 4.39 -10.37 -3.04
CA VAL A 106 3.76 -9.94 -1.79
C VAL A 106 2.66 -10.94 -1.46
N SER A 107 2.72 -11.56 -0.27
CA SER A 107 1.72 -12.53 0.16
C SER A 107 1.12 -12.11 1.49
N THR A 108 -0.20 -11.99 1.55
CA THR A 108 -0.91 -12.01 2.84
C THR A 108 -0.89 -13.44 3.38
N ASN A 109 -0.92 -13.60 4.69
CA ASN A 109 -0.98 -14.89 5.36
C ASN A 109 -1.78 -14.74 6.65
N VAL A 110 -2.55 -15.76 6.99
CA VAL A 110 -3.37 -15.82 8.21
C VAL A 110 -3.22 -17.17 8.91
N ALA A 111 -3.32 -17.17 10.24
CA ALA A 111 -3.24 -18.38 11.05
C ALA A 111 -4.31 -19.42 10.65
N PRO A 112 -3.96 -20.72 10.63
CA PRO A 112 -2.70 -21.29 11.13
C PRO A 112 -1.55 -21.38 10.10
N THR A 113 -1.81 -21.31 8.79
CA THR A 113 -0.76 -21.46 7.77
C THR A 113 -1.10 -20.82 6.41
N GLN A 114 -2.14 -19.98 6.30
CA GLN A 114 -2.72 -19.65 5.00
C GLN A 114 -1.71 -18.97 4.07
N ASN A 115 -1.73 -19.34 2.78
CA ASN A 115 -0.74 -19.05 1.73
C ASN A 115 0.68 -19.63 1.86
N PHE A 116 1.16 -19.97 3.07
CA PHE A 116 2.45 -20.65 3.21
C PHE A 116 2.59 -21.97 2.42
N PRO A 117 1.56 -22.81 2.23
CA PRO A 117 1.70 -24.00 1.41
C PRO A 117 2.03 -23.71 -0.06
N ILE A 118 1.60 -22.56 -0.62
CA ILE A 118 2.04 -22.10 -1.94
C ILE A 118 3.54 -21.83 -1.88
N LEU A 119 3.95 -20.90 -1.01
CA LEU A 119 5.32 -20.41 -0.97
C LEU A 119 6.33 -21.50 -0.56
N ASN A 120 6.01 -22.34 0.42
CA ASN A 120 6.82 -23.48 0.83
C ASN A 120 7.03 -24.49 -0.31
N ALA A 121 5.98 -24.78 -1.10
CA ALA A 121 6.07 -25.73 -2.20
C ALA A 121 6.90 -25.22 -3.39
N THR A 122 7.17 -23.91 -3.46
CA THR A 122 8.14 -23.36 -4.44
C THR A 122 9.59 -23.73 -4.10
N GLY A 123 9.89 -24.03 -2.83
CA GLY A 123 11.25 -24.18 -2.32
C GLY A 123 12.01 -22.86 -2.10
N LEU A 124 11.39 -21.71 -2.35
CA LEU A 124 12.00 -20.38 -2.17
C LEU A 124 12.04 -19.95 -0.71
N ILE A 125 11.03 -20.34 0.06
CA ILE A 125 10.99 -20.16 1.51
C ILE A 125 10.57 -21.44 2.22
N HIS A 126 10.78 -21.46 3.52
CA HIS A 126 10.23 -22.44 4.44
C HIS A 126 9.75 -21.74 5.70
N THR A 127 8.53 -21.99 6.15
CA THR A 127 8.06 -21.68 7.52
C THR A 127 7.02 -22.72 7.96
N THR A 128 6.94 -23.01 9.26
CA THR A 128 6.03 -24.04 9.79
C THR A 128 4.64 -23.53 10.15
N GLY A 129 4.42 -22.21 10.26
CA GLY A 129 3.08 -21.70 10.47
C GLY A 129 2.97 -20.27 11.01
N CYS A 130 1.77 -19.94 11.47
CA CYS A 130 1.41 -18.67 12.04
C CYS A 130 0.44 -18.80 13.21
N TYR A 131 0.36 -17.75 14.01
CA TYR A 131 -0.39 -17.67 15.26
C TYR A 131 -1.32 -16.46 15.23
N TRP A 132 -2.51 -16.60 15.80
CA TRP A 132 -3.46 -15.50 15.94
C TRP A 132 -2.91 -14.38 16.83
N THR A 133 -2.93 -13.15 16.31
CA THR A 133 -2.42 -11.93 16.95
C THR A 133 -3.42 -10.76 16.79
N ASN A 134 -4.71 -11.09 16.88
CA ASN A 134 -5.80 -10.13 16.72
C ASN A 134 -5.74 -9.04 17.79
N ASN A 135 -6.03 -7.78 17.41
CA ASN A 135 -6.23 -6.66 18.33
C ASN A 135 -5.10 -6.50 19.36
N SER A 136 -3.86 -6.77 18.92
CA SER A 136 -2.65 -6.67 19.74
C SER A 136 -1.83 -5.47 19.31
N ILE A 137 -1.09 -4.89 20.26
CA ILE A 137 -0.11 -3.84 19.93
C ILE A 137 1.03 -4.49 19.17
N LEU A 138 1.31 -3.97 17.97
CA LEU A 138 2.39 -4.38 17.10
C LEU A 138 3.50 -3.32 17.15
N TYR A 139 4.73 -3.76 16.91
CA TYR A 139 5.93 -2.95 17.01
C TYR A 139 6.66 -2.92 15.68
N THR A 140 6.89 -1.72 15.15
CA THR A 140 7.76 -1.51 13.98
C THR A 140 9.22 -1.63 14.42
N THR A 141 9.97 -2.55 13.82
CA THR A 141 11.33 -2.91 14.26
C THR A 141 12.44 -2.37 13.37
N SER A 142 12.11 -1.97 12.15
CA SER A 142 13.09 -1.54 11.16
C SER A 142 12.67 -0.22 10.51
N ALA A 143 12.66 0.87 11.30
CA ALA A 143 12.15 2.18 10.91
C ALA A 143 12.87 2.89 9.73
N SER A 144 14.01 2.34 9.27
CA SER A 144 14.71 2.82 8.07
C SER A 144 14.44 1.97 6.83
N HIS A 145 13.70 0.87 6.99
CA HIS A 145 13.38 -0.03 5.89
C HIS A 145 12.31 0.62 4.99
N PRO A 146 12.38 0.47 3.65
CA PRO A 146 11.37 1.03 2.76
C PRO A 146 9.93 0.63 3.09
N LEU A 147 9.73 -0.60 3.57
CA LEU A 147 8.42 -1.09 4.04
C LEU A 147 7.87 -0.36 5.28
N SER A 148 8.74 0.25 6.09
CA SER A 148 8.36 0.95 7.32
C SER A 148 8.06 2.43 7.13
N GLU A 149 8.23 2.96 5.91
CA GLU A 149 8.09 4.38 5.65
C GLU A 149 6.68 4.86 5.99
N GLY A 150 6.59 5.89 6.84
CA GLY A 150 5.32 6.47 7.30
C GLY A 150 4.58 5.67 8.38
N LEU A 151 5.11 4.53 8.81
CA LEU A 151 4.53 3.78 9.92
C LEU A 151 4.81 4.45 11.27
N PHE A 152 3.86 4.31 12.20
CA PHE A 152 4.12 4.59 13.61
C PHE A 152 5.02 3.51 14.23
N ASP A 153 5.77 3.87 15.27
CA ASP A 153 6.59 2.94 16.05
C ASP A 153 5.79 1.76 16.61
N THR A 154 4.53 2.02 16.98
CA THR A 154 3.57 1.01 17.39
C THR A 154 2.18 1.29 16.83
N TYR A 155 1.39 0.25 16.63
CA TYR A 155 0.00 0.36 16.22
C TYR A 155 -0.81 -0.87 16.63
N MET A 156 -2.14 -0.75 16.60
CA MET A 156 -3.03 -1.88 16.89
C MET A 156 -3.18 -2.73 15.62
N GLY A 157 -2.85 -4.02 15.70
CA GLY A 157 -3.18 -4.97 14.63
C GLY A 157 -4.69 -5.13 14.53
N ALA A 158 -5.25 -4.98 13.32
CA ALA A 158 -6.67 -5.16 13.09
C ALA A 158 -7.13 -6.60 13.32
N ASN A 159 -8.44 -6.82 13.30
CA ASN A 159 -9.01 -8.15 13.36
C ASN A 159 -8.41 -9.04 12.27
N VAL A 160 -8.20 -10.32 12.59
CA VAL A 160 -7.62 -11.33 11.69
C VAL A 160 -6.13 -11.07 11.35
N THR A 161 -5.42 -10.37 12.24
CA THR A 161 -3.94 -10.30 12.22
C THR A 161 -3.31 -11.57 12.79
N SER A 162 -2.24 -12.04 12.15
CA SER A 162 -1.47 -13.22 12.57
C SER A 162 0.03 -12.95 12.58
N SER A 163 0.75 -13.51 13.56
CA SER A 163 2.21 -13.55 13.53
C SER A 163 2.73 -14.83 12.87
N ILE A 164 3.86 -14.73 12.20
CA ILE A 164 4.60 -15.79 11.52
C ILE A 164 5.51 -16.45 12.55
N ASP A 165 5.71 -17.77 12.44
CA ASP A 165 6.71 -18.45 13.27
C ASP A 165 8.12 -17.92 12.98
N ASN A 166 9.03 -18.00 13.94
CA ASN A 166 10.39 -17.49 13.86
C ASN A 166 11.35 -18.39 13.05
N ASP A 167 10.80 -19.41 12.39
CA ASP A 167 11.54 -20.44 11.68
C ASP A 167 11.65 -20.21 10.17
N PHE A 168 11.22 -19.03 9.70
CA PHE A 168 11.26 -18.70 8.29
C PHE A 168 12.69 -18.74 7.75
N SER A 169 12.88 -19.43 6.63
CA SER A 169 14.16 -19.57 5.93
C SER A 169 13.95 -19.31 4.43
N PRO A 170 14.86 -18.59 3.74
CA PRO A 170 16.04 -17.93 4.28
C PRO A 170 15.66 -16.79 5.24
N ASN A 171 16.64 -16.35 6.05
CA ASN A 171 16.43 -15.22 6.96
C ASN A 171 16.08 -13.96 6.16
N GLY A 172 15.17 -13.17 6.72
CA GLY A 172 14.71 -11.88 6.20
C GLY A 172 14.73 -10.79 7.25
N THR A 173 14.40 -9.56 6.83
CA THR A 173 14.28 -8.41 7.72
C THR A 173 12.87 -8.36 8.31
N VAL A 174 12.75 -8.48 9.62
CA VAL A 174 11.47 -8.28 10.33
C VAL A 174 11.17 -6.79 10.40
N ILE A 175 10.05 -6.37 9.81
CA ILE A 175 9.59 -4.98 9.74
C ILE A 175 8.64 -4.65 10.89
N VAL A 176 7.76 -5.59 11.20
CA VAL A 176 6.78 -5.50 12.29
C VAL A 176 6.78 -6.81 13.04
N LYS A 177 6.68 -6.74 14.37
CA LYS A 177 6.53 -7.90 15.25
C LYS A 177 5.37 -7.75 16.24
N ASP A 178 4.96 -8.87 16.81
CA ASP A 178 4.00 -8.93 17.91
C ASP A 178 4.68 -8.73 19.30
N PRO A 179 3.90 -8.66 20.40
CA PRO A 179 4.45 -8.54 21.76
C PRO A 179 5.32 -9.71 22.23
N TYR A 180 5.34 -10.82 21.50
CA TYR A 180 6.10 -12.03 21.80
C TYR A 180 7.31 -12.19 20.89
N GLU A 181 7.73 -11.11 20.21
CA GLU A 181 8.87 -11.12 19.28
C GLU A 181 8.68 -12.03 18.06
N ARG A 182 7.43 -12.35 17.69
CA ARG A 182 7.14 -13.08 16.46
C ARG A 182 6.87 -12.10 15.31
N PRO A 183 7.42 -12.32 14.11
CA PRO A 183 7.21 -11.44 12.98
C PRO A 183 5.74 -11.33 12.60
N ILE A 184 5.32 -10.17 12.14
CA ILE A 184 4.06 -9.93 11.44
C ILE A 184 4.35 -9.64 9.97
N VAL A 185 5.40 -8.86 9.72
CA VAL A 185 5.82 -8.48 8.36
C VAL A 185 7.30 -8.76 8.21
N VAL A 186 7.65 -9.51 7.15
CA VAL A 186 9.02 -9.88 6.85
C VAL A 186 9.31 -9.58 5.38
N ASP A 187 10.44 -8.94 5.11
CA ASP A 187 11.02 -8.85 3.78
C ASP A 187 12.16 -9.87 3.63
N ILE A 188 12.04 -10.78 2.67
CA ILE A 188 13.01 -11.83 2.38
C ILE A 188 13.61 -11.56 1.00
N PRO A 189 14.84 -11.00 0.91
CA PRO A 189 15.50 -10.79 -0.36
C PRO A 189 15.93 -12.12 -0.98
N ILE A 190 15.55 -12.37 -2.23
CA ILE A 190 15.93 -13.56 -3.01
C ILE A 190 16.35 -13.13 -4.40
N GLY A 191 17.57 -13.49 -4.80
CA GLY A 191 18.14 -13.03 -6.07
C GLY A 191 18.27 -11.50 -6.07
N ASN A 192 17.64 -10.84 -7.04
CA ASN A 192 17.55 -9.38 -7.12
C ASN A 192 16.18 -8.85 -6.66
N GLY A 193 15.28 -9.73 -6.22
CA GLY A 193 13.90 -9.44 -5.88
C GLY A 193 13.60 -9.72 -4.42
N HIS A 194 12.32 -9.66 -4.08
CA HIS A 194 11.83 -9.71 -2.69
C HIS A 194 10.61 -10.61 -2.56
N ILE A 195 10.54 -11.38 -1.47
CA ILE A 195 9.29 -11.96 -0.98
C ILE A 195 8.90 -11.23 0.30
N VAL A 196 7.75 -10.56 0.28
CA VAL A 196 7.17 -9.90 1.45
C VAL A 196 6.06 -10.76 2.02
N LEU A 197 6.25 -11.22 3.24
CA LEU A 197 5.22 -11.93 4.00
C LEU A 197 4.49 -10.92 4.89
N ILE A 198 3.16 -10.86 4.78
CA ILE A 198 2.31 -9.95 5.55
C ILE A 198 1.29 -10.76 6.34
N GLY A 199 1.33 -10.66 7.66
CA GLY A 199 0.40 -11.33 8.59
C GLY A 199 -0.98 -10.65 8.73
N HIS A 200 -1.38 -9.84 7.75
CA HIS A 200 -2.66 -9.17 7.69
C HIS A 200 -3.41 -9.73 6.48
N ASP A 201 -4.60 -10.25 6.68
CA ASP A 201 -5.45 -10.85 5.65
C ASP A 201 -6.33 -9.83 4.91
N TYR A 202 -6.50 -8.64 5.50
CA TYR A 202 -7.35 -7.55 5.05
C TYR A 202 -8.87 -7.78 5.19
N TYR A 203 -9.30 -8.71 6.05
CA TYR A 203 -10.71 -8.76 6.50
C TYR A 203 -11.08 -7.48 7.27
N ALA A 204 -10.14 -7.03 8.11
CA ALA A 204 -10.15 -5.68 8.65
C ALA A 204 -8.79 -5.04 8.39
N SER A 205 -8.79 -3.73 8.11
CA SER A 205 -7.56 -2.99 7.89
C SER A 205 -7.46 -1.76 8.79
N SER A 206 -6.26 -1.18 8.80
CA SER A 206 -5.94 0.06 9.50
C SER A 206 -4.91 0.83 8.66
N PRO A 207 -4.75 2.15 8.87
CA PRO A 207 -3.85 2.95 8.05
C PRO A 207 -2.41 2.43 7.99
N ASN A 208 -1.87 1.87 9.09
CA ASN A 208 -0.53 1.30 9.08
C ASN A 208 -0.43 -0.01 8.29
N GLN A 209 -1.46 -0.85 8.35
CA GLN A 209 -1.51 -2.09 7.55
C GLN A 209 -1.59 -1.75 6.06
N ASP A 210 -2.47 -0.82 5.71
CA ASP A 210 -2.62 -0.35 4.33
C ASP A 210 -1.30 0.23 3.79
N LEU A 211 -0.60 1.04 4.60
CA LEU A 211 0.71 1.58 4.25
C LEU A 211 1.78 0.51 4.07
N ILE A 212 1.77 -0.58 4.84
CA ILE A 212 2.73 -1.68 4.66
C ILE A 212 2.57 -2.30 3.27
N LEU A 213 1.35 -2.65 2.88
CA LEU A 213 1.09 -3.24 1.57
C LEU A 213 1.34 -2.23 0.44
N ALA A 214 0.99 -0.96 0.64
CA ALA A 214 1.34 0.09 -0.31
C ALA A 214 2.87 0.21 -0.47
N ASN A 215 3.62 0.24 0.63
CA ASN A 215 5.08 0.33 0.57
C ASN A 215 5.71 -0.89 -0.12
N ALA A 216 5.14 -2.08 0.05
CA ALA A 216 5.61 -3.29 -0.64
C ALA A 216 5.50 -3.18 -2.17
N VAL A 217 4.41 -2.58 -2.65
CA VAL A 217 4.17 -2.32 -4.07
C VAL A 217 5.06 -1.18 -4.58
N TRP A 218 5.18 -0.09 -3.83
CA TRP A 218 5.73 1.15 -4.37
C TRP A 218 7.21 1.38 -4.10
N ARG A 219 7.82 0.68 -3.15
CA ARG A 219 9.15 1.03 -2.63
C ARG A 219 10.21 -0.07 -2.70
N LEU A 220 9.83 -1.30 -3.00
CA LEU A 220 10.76 -2.43 -3.12
C LEU A 220 11.26 -2.69 -4.54
N LEU A 221 10.77 -1.91 -5.50
CA LEU A 221 11.20 -2.04 -6.89
C LEU A 221 12.54 -1.30 -7.08
N PRO A 222 13.48 -1.81 -7.90
CA PRO A 222 14.81 -1.23 -8.07
C PRO A 222 14.77 0.27 -8.39
N GLU A 223 15.73 1.03 -7.83
CA GLU A 223 15.83 2.49 -7.95
C GLU A 223 15.70 2.95 -9.40
N GLY A 224 14.55 3.57 -9.67
CA GLY A 224 14.08 3.91 -11.02
C GLY A 224 12.59 4.25 -11.02
N MET A 225 11.82 3.73 -10.07
CA MET A 225 10.52 4.31 -9.72
C MET A 225 10.73 5.46 -8.75
N ALA A 226 10.89 6.67 -9.31
CA ALA A 226 10.50 7.85 -8.56
C ALA A 226 9.02 7.64 -8.16
N LEU A 227 8.75 7.65 -6.85
CA LEU A 227 7.39 7.93 -6.38
C LEU A 227 6.89 9.16 -7.14
N PRO A 228 5.59 9.28 -7.45
CA PRO A 228 5.05 10.53 -7.96
C PRO A 228 5.48 11.67 -7.03
N THR A 229 6.50 12.44 -7.42
CA THR A 229 7.01 13.56 -6.63
C THR A 229 6.09 14.77 -6.73
N ALA A 230 5.05 14.65 -7.55
CA ALA A 230 3.91 15.53 -7.67
C ALA A 230 2.67 14.71 -8.08
N PRO A 231 1.45 15.15 -7.72
CA PRO A 231 0.23 14.54 -8.24
C PRO A 231 0.24 14.52 -9.76
N THR A 232 -0.26 13.44 -10.34
CA THR A 232 -0.47 13.30 -11.79
C THR A 232 -1.28 14.49 -12.29
N LYS A 233 -0.70 15.30 -13.18
CA LYS A 233 -1.46 16.32 -13.91
C LYS A 233 -2.40 15.60 -14.87
N ILE A 234 -3.68 15.49 -14.49
CA ILE A 234 -4.74 15.10 -15.43
C ILE A 234 -4.95 16.29 -16.36
N GLN A 235 -4.90 16.06 -17.69
CA GLN A 235 -5.41 17.07 -18.62
C GLN A 235 -6.92 17.18 -18.40
N TYR A 236 -7.33 18.28 -17.79
CA TYR A 236 -8.73 18.62 -17.59
C TYR A 236 -9.26 19.33 -18.83
N GLU A 237 -10.23 18.72 -19.51
CA GLU A 237 -11.08 19.37 -20.50
C GLU A 237 -12.15 20.19 -19.75
N PRO A 238 -12.11 21.54 -19.79
CA PRO A 238 -12.99 22.37 -18.98
C PRO A 238 -14.45 22.21 -19.38
N VAL A 239 -15.29 21.80 -18.43
CA VAL A 239 -16.74 21.93 -18.57
C VAL A 239 -17.10 23.40 -18.36
N LEU A 240 -17.78 23.99 -19.34
CA LEU A 240 -17.96 25.44 -19.52
C LEU A 240 -18.79 26.18 -18.44
N SER A 241 -19.21 25.55 -17.34
CA SER A 241 -20.03 26.25 -16.32
C SER A 241 -19.98 25.60 -14.92
N PRO A 242 -19.40 26.27 -13.90
CA PRO A 242 -19.42 25.79 -12.51
C PRO A 242 -20.74 26.15 -11.78
N ILE A 243 -21.22 25.27 -10.91
CA ILE A 243 -22.37 25.51 -10.03
C ILE A 243 -21.84 26.13 -8.73
N MET A 244 -22.50 27.10 -8.05
CA MET A 244 -22.14 27.66 -6.72
C MET A 244 -23.29 27.52 -5.67
N HIS A 245 -23.02 27.38 -4.35
CA HIS A 245 -24.03 27.19 -3.26
C HIS A 245 -23.63 28.03 -2.04
N TYR A 246 -24.53 28.87 -1.54
CA TYR A 246 -24.19 30.10 -0.79
C TYR A 246 -24.69 30.16 0.67
N ASP A 247 -25.05 29.05 1.31
CA ASP A 247 -25.64 29.10 2.66
C ASP A 247 -24.57 28.97 3.78
N PRO A 248 -24.32 30.00 4.61
CA PRO A 248 -23.22 30.05 5.57
C PRO A 248 -23.50 29.42 6.95
N TRP A 249 -24.69 28.84 7.20
CA TRP A 249 -25.08 28.41 8.56
C TRP A 249 -24.87 26.93 8.89
N TRP A 250 -24.54 26.06 7.92
CA TRP A 250 -24.32 24.62 8.13
C TRP A 250 -22.88 24.14 7.91
N ALA A 251 -21.96 25.06 7.62
CA ALA A 251 -20.55 24.74 7.53
C ALA A 251 -19.75 25.84 8.23
N ARG A 252 -19.13 25.50 9.36
CA ARG A 252 -17.79 26.02 9.63
C ARG A 252 -16.86 25.03 8.92
N PRO A 253 -16.55 25.22 7.63
CA PRO A 253 -15.89 24.19 6.83
C PRO A 253 -14.43 24.02 7.23
N LEU A 254 -13.91 24.95 8.03
CA LEU A 254 -12.53 25.05 8.43
C LEU A 254 -12.47 25.79 9.77
N SER A 255 -11.82 25.21 10.77
CA SER A 255 -11.42 25.94 11.98
C SER A 255 -9.93 25.74 12.25
N LEU A 256 -9.28 26.82 12.67
CA LEU A 256 -7.87 26.85 13.03
C LEU A 256 -7.75 27.05 14.54
N ASP A 257 -7.14 26.11 15.25
CA ASP A 257 -6.72 26.28 16.64
C ASP A 257 -5.20 26.46 16.67
N LYS A 258 -4.76 27.61 17.21
CA LYS A 258 -3.34 27.94 17.40
C LYS A 258 -3.06 27.97 18.89
N THR A 259 -2.78 26.81 19.47
CA THR A 259 -2.39 26.67 20.87
C THR A 259 -1.05 25.94 20.93
N GLY A 260 -0.09 26.48 21.71
CA GLY A 260 1.21 25.80 21.95
C GLY A 260 2.13 25.67 20.73
N GLY A 261 1.98 26.51 19.69
CA GLY A 261 2.85 26.47 18.50
C GLY A 261 2.43 25.45 17.43
N VAL A 262 1.34 24.72 17.66
CA VAL A 262 0.73 23.81 16.69
C VAL A 262 -0.49 24.48 16.07
N ILE A 263 -0.62 24.39 14.74
CA ILE A 263 -1.83 24.78 14.02
C ILE A 263 -2.63 23.52 13.76
N LYS A 264 -3.77 23.37 14.42
CA LYS A 264 -4.73 22.29 14.12
C LYS A 264 -5.73 22.79 13.10
N VAL A 265 -5.86 22.05 12.00
CA VAL A 265 -6.84 22.30 10.95
C VAL A 265 -7.96 21.26 11.09
N MET A 266 -9.18 21.72 11.38
CA MET A 266 -10.36 20.84 11.43
C MET A 266 -11.26 21.15 10.25
N ILE A 267 -11.58 20.12 9.46
CA ILE A 267 -12.43 20.20 8.27
C ILE A 267 -13.68 19.36 8.55
N SER A 268 -14.84 19.98 8.39
CA SER A 268 -16.13 19.28 8.48
C SER A 268 -16.61 18.98 7.07
N LEU A 269 -16.69 17.70 6.74
CA LEU A 269 -17.15 17.22 5.44
C LEU A 269 -18.61 16.77 5.54
N PRO A 270 -19.45 17.07 4.54
CA PRO A 270 -20.80 16.51 4.48
C PRO A 270 -20.75 15.00 4.21
N PHE A 271 -21.88 14.33 4.42
CA PHE A 271 -22.06 12.95 4.02
C PHE A 271 -22.13 12.83 2.49
N PHE A 272 -21.39 11.89 1.91
CA PHE A 272 -21.38 11.62 0.47
C PHE A 272 -22.08 10.28 0.19
N VAL A 273 -22.95 10.27 -0.83
CA VAL A 273 -23.67 9.07 -1.28
C VAL A 273 -22.94 8.30 -2.38
N GLU A 274 -21.87 8.90 -2.92
CA GLU A 274 -20.97 8.35 -3.92
C GLU A 274 -19.52 8.72 -3.55
N PRO A 275 -18.51 7.96 -3.98
CA PRO A 275 -17.11 8.30 -3.75
C PRO A 275 -16.78 9.69 -4.26
N VAL A 276 -16.07 10.48 -3.45
CA VAL A 276 -15.60 11.81 -3.82
C VAL A 276 -14.12 11.96 -3.48
N ASP A 277 -13.40 12.62 -4.37
CA ASP A 277 -12.04 13.06 -4.10
C ASP A 277 -12.06 14.43 -3.41
N ILE A 278 -11.32 14.54 -2.31
CA ILE A 278 -11.26 15.75 -1.49
C ILE A 278 -9.80 16.20 -1.40
N TYR A 279 -9.52 17.38 -1.95
CA TYR A 279 -8.18 17.98 -1.92
C TYR A 279 -8.13 19.13 -0.93
N VAL A 280 -7.14 19.11 -0.03
CA VAL A 280 -6.91 20.15 0.98
C VAL A 280 -5.50 20.72 0.79
N ALA A 281 -5.42 22.03 0.56
CA ALA A 281 -4.15 22.76 0.50
C ALA A 281 -4.08 23.81 1.61
N ILE A 282 -2.96 23.86 2.33
CA ILE A 282 -2.73 24.81 3.44
C ILE A 282 -1.50 25.64 3.08
N GLY A 283 -1.69 26.95 2.89
CA GLY A 283 -0.61 27.91 2.66
C GLY A 283 -0.29 28.70 3.92
N PHE A 284 1.00 28.94 4.19
CA PHE A 284 1.45 29.85 5.23
C PHE A 284 2.05 31.10 4.58
N VAL A 285 1.55 32.28 4.95
CA VAL A 285 2.15 33.56 4.55
C VAL A 285 2.92 34.10 5.74
N ALA A 286 4.23 34.28 5.58
CA ALA A 286 5.01 35.04 6.56
C ALA A 286 4.61 36.52 6.45
N SER A 287 4.24 37.14 7.57
CA SER A 287 3.88 38.56 7.59
C SER A 287 5.08 39.41 7.17
N GLY A 288 4.97 40.16 6.06
CA GLY A 288 5.94 41.21 5.74
C GLY A 288 6.24 41.53 4.27
N SER A 289 5.67 40.85 3.28
CA SER A 289 5.85 41.23 1.87
C SER A 289 4.55 41.78 1.29
N GLU A 290 4.39 43.10 1.42
CA GLU A 290 3.57 43.87 0.49
C GLU A 290 4.30 43.86 -0.85
N ASP A 291 3.82 43.07 -1.81
CA ASP A 291 3.88 43.43 -3.22
C ASP A 291 2.87 42.55 -3.98
N GLU A 292 1.81 43.23 -4.41
CA GLU A 292 0.75 42.74 -5.27
C GLU A 292 1.29 42.39 -6.66
N TYR A 293 1.55 41.12 -6.96
CA TYR A 293 1.39 40.59 -8.32
C TYR A 293 0.99 39.11 -8.27
N ILE A 294 -0.15 38.80 -8.87
CA ILE A 294 -0.75 37.46 -8.95
C ILE A 294 -0.22 36.77 -10.22
N TYR A 295 0.40 35.58 -10.08
CA TYR A 295 0.66 34.60 -11.16
C TYR A 295 0.44 33.16 -10.72
#